data_AF-A0A1V6BX51-F1
#
_entry.id   AF-A0A1V6BX51-F1
#
_cell.length_a   1.000
_cell.length_b   1.000
_cell.length_c   1.000
_cell.angle_alpha   90.00
_cell.angle_beta   90.00
_cell.angle_gamma   90.00
#
_symmetry.space_group_name_H-M   'P 1'
#
loop_
_entity.id
_entity.type
_entity.pdbx_description
1 polymer ?
#
loop_
_entity_poly.entity_id
_entity_poly.type
_entity_poly.pdbx_seq_one_letter_code
_entity_poly.pdbx_strand_id
1 'polypeptide(L)'
;MGDRITYQKLKKVTSDSYELARKYYGLLSVLNGLSLTERELQLVSYASIKGNISLPENRQEFCEKYGTSEATINNMVSKLKKASIFIKAGGKVIVNPHIVPNFKGDLVLQITLRNGAEAR
;
A
#
# COMPACT_ATOMS: atom_id res chain seq x y z
N MET A 1 -3.22 41.41 -12.02
CA MET A 1 -2.49 40.56 -11.07
C MET A 1 -3.37 39.33 -10.86
N GLY A 2 -3.13 38.27 -11.63
CA GLY A 2 -4.06 37.13 -11.72
C GLY A 2 -3.86 36.19 -10.55
N ASP A 3 -4.96 35.76 -9.93
CA ASP A 3 -4.94 34.79 -8.84
C ASP A 3 -4.31 33.48 -9.32
N ARG A 4 -3.12 33.20 -8.76
CA ARG A 4 -2.41 31.94 -8.95
C ARG A 4 -3.14 30.90 -8.11
N ILE A 5 -3.91 30.02 -8.75
CA ILE A 5 -4.53 28.87 -8.07
C ILE A 5 -3.41 27.93 -7.61
N THR A 6 -3.02 28.06 -6.35
CA THR A 6 -2.14 27.14 -5.65
C THR A 6 -3.00 26.29 -4.69
N TYR A 7 -2.88 24.97 -4.80
CA TYR A 7 -3.44 23.93 -3.91
C TYR A 7 -4.84 23.39 -4.24
N GLN A 8 -4.87 22.25 -4.93
CA GLN A 8 -5.96 21.29 -4.81
C GLN A 8 -5.67 20.38 -3.61
N LYS A 9 -6.35 20.62 -2.47
CA LYS A 9 -6.22 19.77 -1.27
C LYS A 9 -7.39 18.78 -1.22
N LEU A 10 -7.18 17.56 -1.70
CA LEU A 10 -8.14 16.46 -1.57
C LEU A 10 -8.04 15.87 -0.16
N LYS A 11 -8.76 16.44 0.81
CA LYS A 11 -8.84 15.89 2.18
C LYS A 11 -9.89 14.78 2.23
N LYS A 12 -9.44 13.52 2.20
CA LYS A 12 -10.30 12.36 2.49
C LYS A 12 -9.87 11.74 3.82
N VAL A 13 -10.73 11.83 4.83
CA VAL A 13 -10.53 11.19 6.13
C VAL A 13 -11.15 9.79 6.06
N THR A 14 -10.41 8.78 6.51
CA THR A 14 -10.95 7.41 6.70
C THR A 14 -10.55 6.92 8.08
N SER A 15 -11.49 6.27 8.77
CA SER A 15 -11.24 5.56 10.02
C SER A 15 -10.79 4.12 9.82
N ASP A 16 -10.87 3.59 8.57
CA ASP A 16 -10.44 2.24 8.24
C ASP A 16 -8.96 2.22 7.85
N SER A 17 -8.13 1.63 8.72
CA SER A 17 -6.69 1.47 8.49
C SER A 17 -6.37 0.63 7.26
N TYR A 18 -7.24 -0.32 6.87
CA TYR A 18 -7.07 -1.09 5.64
C TYR A 18 -7.38 -0.26 4.39
N GLU A 19 -8.34 0.67 4.45
CA GLU A 19 -8.59 1.61 3.34
C GLU A 19 -7.41 2.58 3.17
N LEU A 20 -6.86 3.08 4.28
CA LEU A 20 -5.67 3.95 4.25
C LEU A 20 -4.46 3.23 3.65
N ALA A 21 -4.18 2.01 4.13
CA ALA A 21 -3.10 1.18 3.59
C ALA A 21 -3.31 0.87 2.09
N ARG A 22 -4.53 0.54 1.65
CA ARG A 22 -4.83 0.30 0.23
C ARG A 22 -4.54 1.51 -0.64
N LYS A 23 -4.92 2.71 -0.21
CA LYS A 23 -4.60 3.95 -0.94
C LYS A 23 -3.10 4.17 -1.03
N TYR A 24 -2.39 4.01 0.08
CA TYR A 24 -0.94 4.16 0.11
C TYR A 24 -0.25 3.18 -0.85
N TYR A 25 -0.56 1.89 -0.76
CA TYR A 25 0.06 0.88 -1.63
C TYR A 25 -0.41 1.02 -3.09
N GLY A 26 -1.63 1.52 -3.33
CA GLY A 26 -2.10 1.86 -4.66
C GLY A 26 -1.26 2.97 -5.30
N LEU A 27 -1.00 4.05 -4.55
CA LEU A 27 -0.11 5.13 -5.00
C LEU A 27 1.31 4.64 -5.22
N LEU A 28 1.86 3.86 -4.26
CA LEU A 28 3.18 3.26 -4.40
C LEU A 28 3.28 2.38 -5.65
N SER A 29 2.26 1.57 -5.92
CA SER A 29 2.18 0.71 -7.10
C SER A 29 2.19 1.52 -8.40
N VAL A 30 1.39 2.57 -8.48
CA VAL A 30 1.32 3.44 -9.67
C VAL A 30 2.64 4.17 -9.90
N LEU A 31 3.20 4.79 -8.86
CA LEU A 31 4.43 5.58 -8.95
C LEU A 31 5.65 4.74 -9.32
N ASN A 32 5.66 3.45 -8.97
CA ASN A 32 6.77 2.52 -9.24
C ASN A 32 6.48 1.56 -10.41
N GLY A 33 5.38 1.74 -11.15
CA GLY A 33 5.03 0.88 -12.29
C GLY A 33 4.77 -0.59 -11.94
N LEU A 34 4.44 -0.90 -10.67
CA LEU A 34 4.31 -2.28 -10.19
C LEU A 34 3.04 -2.98 -10.68
N SER A 35 2.04 -2.20 -11.11
CA SER A 35 0.77 -2.69 -11.67
C SER A 35 0.09 -3.75 -10.79
N LEU A 36 0.08 -3.51 -9.48
CA LEU A 36 -0.60 -4.39 -8.53
C LEU A 36 -2.11 -4.39 -8.79
N THR A 37 -2.69 -5.58 -8.79
CA THR A 37 -4.13 -5.78 -8.88
C THR A 37 -4.81 -5.39 -7.56
N GLU A 38 -6.12 -5.16 -7.60
CA GLU A 38 -6.91 -4.84 -6.40
C GLU A 38 -6.77 -5.90 -5.29
N ARG A 39 -6.74 -7.19 -5.67
CA ARG A 39 -6.57 -8.31 -4.72
C ARG A 39 -5.20 -8.27 -4.03
N GLU A 40 -4.16 -7.90 -4.79
CA GLU A 40 -2.79 -7.78 -4.27
C GLU A 40 -2.67 -6.57 -3.35
N LEU A 41 -3.29 -5.44 -3.71
CA LEU A 41 -3.37 -4.27 -2.85
C LEU A 41 -4.09 -4.61 -1.54
N GLN A 42 -5.18 -5.36 -1.60
CA GLN A 42 -5.87 -5.87 -0.41
C GLN A 42 -4.96 -6.74 0.45
N LEU A 43 -4.21 -7.67 -0.15
CA LEU A 43 -3.31 -8.56 0.57
C LEU A 43 -2.15 -7.83 1.26
N VAL A 44 -1.49 -6.92 0.53
CA VAL A 44 -0.37 -6.12 1.07
C VAL A 44 -0.85 -5.24 2.21
N SER A 45 -1.99 -4.56 2.02
CA SER A 45 -2.61 -3.71 3.05
C SER A 45 -3.05 -4.51 4.26
N TYR A 46 -3.58 -5.72 4.05
CA TYR A 46 -3.98 -6.58 5.15
C TYR A 46 -2.77 -7.01 5.98
N ALA A 47 -1.73 -7.49 5.31
CA ALA A 47 -0.49 -7.95 5.95
C ALA A 47 0.28 -6.81 6.64
N SER A 48 0.23 -5.57 6.14
CA SER A 48 0.88 -4.43 6.79
C SER A 48 0.22 -4.07 8.12
N ILE A 49 -1.10 -4.27 8.25
CA ILE A 49 -1.85 -3.98 9.47
C ILE A 49 -1.80 -5.16 10.46
N LYS A 50 -1.97 -6.41 9.99
CA LYS A 50 -1.88 -7.61 10.84
C LYS A 50 -0.44 -7.99 11.21
N GLY A 51 0.54 -7.44 10.51
CA GLY A 51 1.97 -7.69 10.68
C GLY A 51 2.50 -8.90 9.89
N ASN A 52 1.66 -9.84 9.45
CA ASN A 52 2.09 -10.97 8.60
C ASN A 52 0.91 -11.67 7.90
N ILE A 53 1.21 -12.52 6.92
CA ILE A 53 0.25 -13.41 6.23
C ILE A 53 0.64 -14.91 6.31
N SER A 54 1.49 -15.26 7.27
CA SER A 54 1.94 -16.65 7.45
C SER A 54 1.07 -17.46 8.40
N LEU A 55 0.46 -16.80 9.37
CA LEU A 55 -0.39 -17.45 10.37
C LEU A 55 -1.69 -17.95 9.73
N PRO A 56 -2.11 -19.21 10.00
CA PRO A 56 -3.35 -19.77 9.44
C PRO A 56 -4.58 -18.91 9.68
N GLU A 57 -4.73 -18.38 10.91
CA GLU A 57 -5.85 -17.50 11.30
C GLU A 57 -5.89 -16.22 10.46
N ASN A 58 -4.72 -15.62 10.16
CA ASN A 58 -4.65 -14.43 9.33
C ASN A 58 -5.05 -14.73 7.87
N ARG A 59 -4.71 -15.93 7.37
CA ARG A 59 -5.06 -16.37 6.01
C ARG A 59 -6.55 -16.68 5.90
N GLN A 60 -7.11 -17.35 6.89
CA GLN A 60 -8.53 -17.64 6.96
C GLN A 60 -9.35 -16.35 7.00
N GLU A 61 -9.02 -15.42 7.89
CA GLU A 61 -9.70 -14.12 7.99
C GLU A 61 -9.61 -13.35 6.66
N PHE A 62 -8.46 -13.40 5.95
CA PHE A 62 -8.33 -12.78 4.64
C PHE A 62 -9.25 -13.43 3.59
N CYS A 63 -9.29 -14.76 3.55
CA CYS A 63 -10.15 -15.53 2.65
C CYS A 63 -11.63 -15.19 2.88
N GLU A 64 -12.07 -15.13 4.14
CA GLU A 64 -13.43 -14.77 4.52
C GLU A 64 -13.75 -13.32 4.14
N LYS A 65 -12.85 -12.38 4.46
CA LYS A 65 -13.05 -10.94 4.20
C LYS A 65 -13.16 -10.59 2.72
N TYR A 66 -12.41 -11.28 1.86
CA TYR A 66 -12.29 -10.93 0.44
C TYR A 66 -12.79 -12.01 -0.53
N GLY A 67 -13.45 -13.07 -0.02
CA GLY A 67 -14.01 -14.14 -0.84
C GLY A 67 -12.96 -14.83 -1.70
N THR A 68 -11.85 -15.27 -1.10
CA THR A 68 -10.74 -15.89 -1.83
C THR A 68 -10.28 -17.21 -1.19
N SER A 69 -9.19 -17.79 -1.70
CA SER A 69 -8.66 -19.08 -1.26
C SER A 69 -7.19 -18.99 -0.85
N GLU A 70 -6.74 -19.93 -0.04
CA GLU A 70 -5.34 -20.00 0.37
C GLU A 70 -4.38 -20.19 -0.82
N ALA A 71 -4.81 -20.91 -1.86
CA ALA A 71 -4.06 -21.07 -3.10
C ALA A 71 -3.84 -19.72 -3.78
N THR A 72 -4.86 -18.86 -3.81
CA THR A 72 -4.76 -17.50 -4.36
C THR A 72 -3.78 -16.66 -3.54
N ILE A 73 -3.83 -16.75 -2.20
CA ILE A 73 -2.85 -16.09 -1.32
C ILE A 73 -1.43 -16.54 -1.66
N ASN A 74 -1.18 -17.85 -1.83
CA ASN A 74 0.17 -18.36 -2.16
C ASN A 74 0.70 -17.81 -3.48
N ASN A 75 -0.16 -17.72 -4.49
CA ASN A 75 0.19 -17.15 -5.80
C ASN A 75 0.57 -15.67 -5.68
N MET A 76 -0.26 -14.89 -4.97
CA MET A 76 0.02 -13.47 -4.70
C MET A 76 1.31 -13.30 -3.88
N VAL A 77 1.50 -14.09 -2.82
CA VAL A 77 2.72 -14.05 -1.99
C VAL A 77 3.97 -14.30 -2.84
N SER A 78 3.93 -15.29 -3.72
CA SER A 78 5.05 -15.59 -4.61
C SER A 78 5.37 -14.43 -5.55
N LYS A 79 4.35 -13.80 -6.15
CA LYS A 79 4.54 -12.63 -7.02
C LYS A 79 5.06 -11.42 -6.24
N LEU A 80 4.48 -11.11 -5.09
CA LEU A 80 4.84 -9.95 -4.27
C LEU A 80 6.24 -10.09 -3.63
N LYS A 81 6.72 -11.31 -3.40
CA LYS A 81 8.12 -11.57 -3.02
C LYS A 81 9.10 -11.24 -4.16
N LYS A 82 8.77 -11.57 -5.41
CA LYS A 82 9.60 -11.21 -6.57
C LYS A 82 9.71 -9.69 -6.75
N ALA A 83 8.67 -8.95 -6.35
CA ALA A 83 8.65 -7.50 -6.34
C ALA A 83 9.24 -6.86 -5.07
N SER A 84 9.85 -7.64 -4.18
CA SER A 84 10.43 -7.17 -2.90
C SER A 84 9.44 -6.45 -1.96
N ILE A 85 8.13 -6.61 -2.19
CA ILE A 85 7.06 -6.08 -1.34
C ILE A 85 6.89 -6.97 -0.12
N PHE A 86 6.93 -8.29 -0.31
CA PHE A 86 6.96 -9.25 0.78
C PHE A 86 8.36 -9.80 0.98
N ILE A 87 8.75 -9.95 2.24
CA ILE A 87 10.00 -10.59 2.65
C ILE A 87 9.73 -11.68 3.68
N LYS A 88 10.70 -12.58 3.88
CA LYS A 88 10.68 -13.53 4.99
C LYS A 88 11.52 -12.97 6.14
N ALA A 89 10.91 -12.78 7.30
CA ALA A 89 11.58 -12.33 8.52
C ALA A 89 11.02 -13.10 9.72
N GLY A 90 11.89 -13.64 10.58
CA GLY A 90 11.47 -14.41 11.75
C GLY A 90 10.57 -15.59 11.43
N GLY A 91 10.80 -16.26 10.28
CA GLY A 91 9.97 -17.38 9.81
C GLY A 91 8.64 -16.98 9.16
N LYS A 92 8.26 -15.70 9.19
CA LYS A 92 6.97 -15.19 8.70
C LYS A 92 7.14 -14.37 7.41
N VAL A 93 6.08 -14.33 6.60
CA VAL A 93 5.95 -13.46 5.42
C VAL A 93 5.32 -12.16 5.87
N ILE A 94 6.09 -11.08 5.76
CA ILE A 94 5.70 -9.72 6.17
C ILE A 94 5.88 -8.75 5.02
N VAL A 95 5.19 -7.60 5.09
CA VAL A 95 5.49 -6.47 4.19
C VAL A 95 6.89 -5.95 4.53
N ASN A 96 7.68 -5.65 3.49
CA ASN A 96 9.00 -5.09 3.64
C ASN A 96 8.96 -3.82 4.51
N PRO A 97 9.61 -3.79 5.69
CA PRO A 97 9.51 -2.68 6.63
C PRO A 97 9.89 -1.32 6.05
N HIS A 98 10.74 -1.28 5.01
CA HIS A 98 11.10 -0.03 4.33
C HIS A 98 9.93 0.66 3.61
N ILE A 99 8.84 -0.07 3.34
CA ILE A 99 7.61 0.44 2.71
C ILE A 99 6.39 0.33 3.63
N VAL A 100 6.60 0.15 4.94
CA VAL A 100 5.51 0.16 5.93
C VAL A 100 5.52 1.54 6.62
N PRO A 101 4.60 2.45 6.26
CA PRO A 101 4.49 3.72 6.93
C PRO A 101 3.92 3.55 8.34
N ASN A 102 4.15 4.55 9.20
CA ASN A 102 3.48 4.60 10.50
C ASN A 102 2.01 4.99 10.32
N PHE A 103 1.12 4.00 10.28
CA PHE A 103 -0.33 4.22 10.14
C PHE A 103 -1.01 4.86 11.37
N LYS A 104 -0.26 5.20 12.43
CA LYS A 104 -0.80 5.96 13.59
C LYS A 104 -0.68 7.48 13.43
N GLY A 105 0.09 7.96 12.44
CA GLY A 105 0.29 9.38 12.17
C GLY A 105 -0.29 9.80 10.82
N ASP A 106 -0.16 11.09 10.49
CA ASP A 106 -0.52 11.60 9.19
C ASP A 106 0.45 11.09 8.11
N LEU A 107 -0.11 10.57 7.02
CA LEU A 107 0.64 10.19 5.83
C LEU A 107 0.52 11.30 4.78
N VAL A 108 1.64 11.96 4.46
CA VAL A 108 1.67 13.06 3.49
C VAL A 108 2.35 12.59 2.19
N LEU A 109 1.59 12.59 1.09
CA LEU A 109 2.16 12.55 -0.26
C LEU A 109 2.34 13.97 -0.78
N GLN A 110 3.58 14.39 -1.01
CA GLN A 110 3.88 15.67 -1.62
C GLN A 110 4.37 15.48 -3.06
N ILE A 111 3.57 15.93 -4.04
CA ILE A 111 3.97 16.00 -5.45
C ILE A 111 4.39 17.44 -5.73
N THR A 112 5.66 17.65 -6.07
CA THR A 112 6.18 18.97 -6.44
C THR A 112 6.55 18.98 -7.92
N LEU A 113 5.71 19.62 -8.74
CA LEU A 113 6.00 19.85 -10.16
C LEU A 113 6.54 21.28 -10.31
N ARG A 114 7.78 21.42 -10.80
CA ARG A 114 8.39 22.73 -11.07
C ARG A 114 8.47 22.93 -12.56
N ASN A 115 7.87 24.01 -13.06
CA ASN A 115 8.10 24.46 -14.43
C ASN A 115 9.37 25.31 -14.44
N GLY A 116 10.38 24.90 -15.19
CA GLY A 116 11.63 25.65 -15.36
C GLY A 116 11.43 26.82 -16.30
N ALA A 117 10.83 27.91 -15.83
CA ALA A 117 10.92 29.20 -16.48
C ALA A 117 11.67 30.15 -15.53
N GLU A 118 12.97 30.31 -15.84
CA GLU A 118 13.95 31.32 -15.40
C GLU A 118 13.75 32.01 -14.04
N ALA A 119 14.68 31.75 -13.11
CA ALA A 119 15.15 32.80 -12.21
C ALA A 119 16.26 33.56 -12.95
N ARG A 120 15.95 34.79 -13.38
CA ARG A 120 16.96 35.84 -13.55
C ARG A 120 17.12 36.56 -12.21
#